data_AF-A0A351G1C6-F1
#
_entry.id   AF-A0A351G1C6-F1
#
_cell.length_a   1.000
_cell.length_b   1.000
_cell.length_c   1.000
_cell.angle_alpha   90.00
_cell.angle_beta   90.00
_cell.angle_gamma   90.00
#
_symmetry.space_group_name_H-M   'P 1'
#
loop_
_entity.id
_entity.type
_entity.pdbx_description
1 polymer ?
#
loop_
_entity_poly.entity_id
_entity_poly.type
_entity_poly.pdbx_seq_one_letter_code
_entity_poly.pdbx_strand_id
1 'polypeptide(L)'
;MDIKTRDYIRAAETRGESIWFIMFREILPNARGPLLVDGMLRVGYAIFAIGTLGFLGIGLPPPDPDWGNMVNDARNNIFINQLAVIWPSLSIASLVIGLNLFADGLREELTRYQK
;
A
#
# COMPACT_ATOMS: atom_id res chain seq x y z
N MET A 1 10.16 -18.61 -8.72
CA MET A 1 10.76 -18.85 -10.05
C MET A 1 11.42 -17.56 -10.48
N ASP A 2 12.72 -17.48 -10.19
CA ASP A 2 13.59 -16.32 -10.35
C ASP A 2 13.87 -16.08 -11.84
N ILE A 3 13.14 -15.16 -12.46
CA ILE A 3 13.27 -14.82 -13.89
C ILE A 3 14.42 -13.79 -14.08
N LYS A 4 15.11 -13.37 -13.00
CA LYS A 4 15.80 -12.09 -12.95
C LYS A 4 17.11 -12.04 -12.12
N THR A 5 17.74 -13.16 -11.77
CA THR A 5 19.23 -13.22 -11.57
C THR A 5 20.00 -13.40 -12.90
N ARG A 6 19.23 -13.21 -13.97
CA ARG A 6 19.48 -12.80 -15.34
C ARG A 6 20.91 -12.41 -15.78
N ASP A 7 21.31 -13.04 -16.89
CA ASP A 7 22.58 -12.91 -17.63
C ASP A 7 23.10 -11.49 -17.85
N TYR A 8 22.25 -10.47 -17.80
CA TYR A 8 22.61 -9.09 -18.05
C TYR A 8 23.26 -8.40 -16.85
N ILE A 9 22.96 -8.84 -15.61
CA ILE A 9 23.77 -8.43 -14.47
C ILE A 9 25.17 -9.05 -14.59
N ARG A 10 25.25 -10.35 -14.91
CA ARG A 10 26.53 -11.03 -15.16
C ARG A 10 27.28 -10.48 -16.39
N ALA A 11 26.58 -10.02 -17.41
CA ALA A 11 27.16 -9.39 -18.61
C ALA A 11 27.60 -7.93 -18.37
N ALA A 12 27.03 -7.24 -17.38
CA ALA A 12 27.48 -5.92 -16.94
C ALA A 12 28.70 -6.05 -16.00
N GLU A 13 28.68 -7.05 -15.11
CA GLU A 13 29.82 -7.40 -14.25
C GLU A 13 31.04 -7.84 -15.07
N THR A 14 30.86 -8.69 -16.09
CA THR A 14 31.97 -9.09 -17.00
C THR A 14 32.48 -7.94 -17.88
N ARG A 15 31.69 -6.88 -18.08
CA ARG A 15 32.13 -5.63 -18.73
C ARG A 15 32.90 -4.69 -17.79
N GLY A 16 32.95 -4.98 -16.49
CA GLY A 16 33.62 -4.14 -15.48
C GLY A 16 32.86 -2.85 -15.14
N GLU A 17 31.55 -2.80 -15.35
CA GLU A 17 30.75 -1.62 -15.01
C GLU A 17 30.58 -1.46 -13.49
N SER A 18 30.46 -0.21 -13.02
CA SER A 18 30.32 0.06 -11.59
C SER A 18 28.98 -0.44 -11.03
N ILE A 19 28.96 -0.86 -9.77
CA ILE A 19 27.76 -1.31 -9.04
C ILE A 19 26.63 -0.27 -9.11
N TRP A 20 26.97 1.02 -9.08
CA TRP A 20 26.00 2.11 -9.22
C TRP A 20 25.35 2.15 -10.60
N PHE A 21 26.13 1.91 -11.67
CA PHE A 21 25.60 1.80 -13.02
C PHE A 21 24.65 0.61 -13.13
N ILE A 22 25.04 -0.56 -12.63
CA ILE A 22 24.20 -1.77 -12.64
C ILE A 22 22.89 -1.52 -11.87
N MET A 23 22.95 -0.91 -10.67
CA MET A 23 21.74 -0.62 -9.90
C MET A 23 20.78 0.33 -10.62
N PHE A 24 21.25 1.49 -11.10
CA PHE A 24 20.37 2.51 -11.66
C PHE A 24 19.98 2.25 -13.12
N ARG A 25 20.85 1.61 -13.90
CA ARG A 25 20.66 1.39 -15.34
C ARG A 25 20.02 0.04 -15.64
N GLU A 26 20.44 -1.02 -14.94
CA GLU A 26 19.99 -2.39 -15.23
C GLU A 26 18.88 -2.84 -14.29
N ILE A 27 19.02 -2.61 -12.97
CA ILE A 27 18.07 -3.11 -11.97
C ILE A 27 16.84 -2.21 -11.86
N LEU A 28 17.02 -0.90 -11.66
CA LEU A 28 15.93 0.03 -11.36
C LEU A 28 14.81 0.06 -12.43
N PRO A 29 15.08 0.16 -13.74
CA PRO A 29 14.02 0.18 -14.76
C PRO A 29 13.27 -1.16 -14.83
N ASN A 30 13.92 -2.24 -14.43
CA ASN A 30 13.38 -3.59 -14.44
C ASN A 30 12.60 -3.95 -13.18
N ALA A 31 12.87 -3.25 -12.06
CA ALA A 31 12.20 -3.40 -10.78
C ALA A 31 11.06 -2.38 -10.58
N ARG A 32 10.97 -1.33 -11.41
CA ARG A 32 9.94 -0.27 -11.28
C ARG A 32 8.51 -0.79 -11.16
N GLY A 33 8.15 -1.83 -11.92
CA GLY A 33 6.80 -2.42 -11.88
C GLY A 33 6.50 -3.06 -10.52
N PRO A 34 7.28 -4.06 -10.09
CA PRO A 34 7.17 -4.63 -8.74
C PRO A 34 7.25 -3.61 -7.60
N LEU A 35 8.14 -2.61 -7.70
CA LEU A 35 8.27 -1.53 -6.71
C LEU A 35 7.02 -0.66 -6.59
N LEU A 36 6.38 -0.32 -7.72
CA LEU A 36 5.14 0.44 -7.72
C LEU A 36 4.01 -0.34 -7.04
N VAL A 37 3.89 -1.63 -7.32
CA VAL A 37 2.90 -2.51 -6.68
C VAL A 37 3.14 -2.61 -5.18
N ASP A 38 4.39 -2.87 -4.76
CA ASP A 38 4.76 -2.94 -3.34
C ASP A 38 4.47 -1.60 -2.62
N GLY A 39 4.79 -0.47 -3.27
CA GLY A 39 4.47 0.85 -2.75
C GLY A 39 2.98 1.07 -2.52
N MET A 40 2.13 0.64 -3.46
CA MET A 40 0.67 0.75 -3.32
C MET A 40 0.12 -0.12 -2.18
N LEU A 41 0.61 -1.36 -2.04
CA LEU A 41 0.23 -2.23 -0.92
C LEU A 41 0.62 -1.60 0.42
N ARG A 42 1.82 -0.99 0.52
CA ARG A 42 2.27 -0.28 1.73
C ARG A 42 1.38 0.90 2.09
N VAL A 43 0.89 1.65 1.10
CA VAL A 43 -0.06 2.75 1.34
C VAL A 43 -1.35 2.21 1.96
N GLY A 44 -1.89 1.09 1.45
CA GLY A 44 -3.05 0.42 2.04
C GLY A 44 -2.84 0.04 3.50
N TYR A 45 -1.69 -0.55 3.83
CA TYR A 45 -1.32 -0.87 5.21
C TYR A 45 -1.18 0.37 6.10
N ALA A 46 -0.59 1.45 5.57
CA ALA A 46 -0.44 2.70 6.32
C ALA A 46 -1.80 3.31 6.68
N ILE A 47 -2.75 3.33 5.74
CA ILE A 47 -4.12 3.83 5.99
C ILE A 47 -4.82 2.99 7.06
N PHE A 48 -4.71 1.66 6.96
CA PHE A 48 -5.26 0.77 7.97
C PHE A 48 -4.65 1.01 9.37
N ALA A 49 -3.33 1.22 9.43
CA ALA A 49 -2.63 1.53 10.67
C ALA A 49 -3.09 2.87 11.26
N ILE A 50 -3.23 3.92 10.44
CA ILE A 50 -3.74 5.24 10.88
C ILE A 50 -5.17 5.11 11.43
N GLY A 51 -6.06 4.42 10.72
CA GLY A 51 -7.43 4.19 11.20
C GLY A 51 -7.46 3.39 12.51
N THR A 52 -6.54 2.44 12.69
CA THR A 52 -6.39 1.70 13.95
C THR A 52 -5.89 2.59 15.08
N LEU A 53 -4.92 3.47 14.82
CA LEU A 53 -4.41 4.44 15.79
C LEU A 53 -5.50 5.44 16.20
N GLY A 54 -6.29 5.93 15.24
CA GLY A 54 -7.49 6.73 15.52
C GLY A 54 -8.48 5.96 16.39
N PHE A 55 -8.77 4.70 16.06
CA PHE A 55 -9.63 3.89 16.92
C PHE A 55 -9.09 3.70 18.35
N LEU A 56 -7.77 3.70 18.55
CA LEU A 56 -7.14 3.63 19.87
C LEU A 56 -7.10 4.99 20.61
N GLY A 57 -7.60 6.07 20.00
CA GLY A 57 -7.59 7.42 20.57
C GLY A 57 -6.28 8.18 20.38
N ILE A 58 -5.41 7.70 19.48
CA ILE A 58 -4.14 8.35 19.08
C ILE A 58 -4.32 9.06 17.72
N GLY A 59 -5.57 9.26 17.30
CA GLY A 59 -5.91 9.94 16.05
C GLY A 59 -5.87 11.46 16.16
N LEU A 60 -6.32 12.12 15.09
CA LEU A 60 -6.39 13.58 15.05
C LEU A 60 -7.49 14.10 16.00
N PRO A 61 -7.21 15.12 16.84
CA PRO A 61 -8.23 15.66 17.72
C PRO A 61 -9.36 16.33 16.91
N PRO A 62 -10.61 16.34 17.41
CA PRO A 62 -11.66 17.17 16.83
C PRO A 62 -11.19 18.62 16.71
N PRO A 63 -11.46 19.35 15.61
CA PRO A 63 -12.48 19.13 14.58
C PRO A 63 -12.01 18.33 13.34
N ASP A 64 -10.79 17.82 13.34
CA ASP A 64 -10.24 17.15 12.16
C ASP A 64 -10.93 15.80 11.92
N PRO A 65 -11.33 15.50 10.67
CA PRO A 65 -12.04 14.26 10.36
C PRO A 65 -11.10 13.05 10.42
N ASP A 66 -11.32 12.17 11.41
CA ASP A 66 -10.62 10.90 11.58
C ASP A 66 -11.64 9.76 11.77
N TRP A 67 -11.76 8.88 10.76
CA TRP A 67 -12.73 7.78 10.80
C TRP A 67 -12.44 6.78 11.93
N GLY A 68 -11.20 6.63 12.35
CA GLY A 68 -10.84 5.76 13.49
C GLY A 68 -11.37 6.33 14.80
N ASN A 69 -11.11 7.63 15.05
CA ASN A 69 -11.66 8.34 16.21
C ASN A 69 -13.20 8.35 16.19
N MET A 70 -13.83 8.53 15.03
CA MET A 70 -15.29 8.48 14.90
C MET A 70 -15.87 7.11 15.33
N VAL A 71 -15.18 6.00 15.05
CA VAL A 71 -15.57 4.67 15.55
C VAL A 71 -15.40 4.57 17.06
N ASN A 72 -14.32 5.13 17.62
CA ASN A 72 -14.09 5.17 19.06
C ASN A 72 -15.20 5.94 19.79
N ASP A 73 -15.53 7.15 19.32
CA ASP A 73 -16.56 8.00 19.89
C ASP A 73 -17.95 7.36 19.81
N ALA A 74 -18.26 6.76 18.66
CA ALA A 74 -19.55 6.11 18.42
C ALA A 74 -19.74 4.86 19.29
N ARG A 75 -18.66 4.22 19.78
CA ARG A 75 -18.74 3.07 20.69
C ARG A 75 -19.46 3.41 21.99
N ASN A 76 -19.28 4.62 22.52
CA ASN A 76 -19.94 5.07 23.76
C ASN A 76 -21.46 5.22 23.58
N ASN A 77 -21.91 5.50 22.36
CA ASN A 77 -23.31 5.74 22.02
C ASN A 77 -23.92 4.60 21.17
N ILE A 78 -23.31 3.42 21.15
CA ILE A 78 -23.71 2.34 20.24
C ILE A 78 -25.15 1.86 20.46
N PHE A 79 -25.64 1.91 21.71
CA PHE A 79 -27.01 1.54 22.06
C PHE A 79 -28.04 2.61 21.66
N ILE A 80 -27.59 3.84 21.41
CA ILE A 80 -28.44 4.98 21.04
C ILE A 80 -28.44 5.14 19.51
N ASN A 81 -27.27 5.05 18.89
CA ASN A 81 -27.10 5.24 17.45
C ASN A 81 -26.09 4.24 16.87
N GLN A 82 -26.59 3.09 16.45
CA GLN A 82 -25.79 2.04 15.82
C GLN A 82 -25.18 2.49 14.47
N LEU A 83 -25.87 3.37 13.73
CA LEU A 83 -25.39 3.85 12.44
C LEU A 83 -24.12 4.71 12.56
N ALA A 84 -23.92 5.36 13.70
CA ALA A 84 -22.73 6.19 13.95
C ALA A 84 -21.41 5.38 13.89
N VAL A 85 -21.45 4.09 14.23
CA VAL A 85 -20.29 3.18 14.11
C VAL A 85 -20.16 2.61 12.69
N ILE A 86 -21.29 2.29 12.05
CA ILE A 86 -21.33 1.57 10.78
C ILE A 86 -20.74 2.40 9.64
N TRP A 87 -21.09 3.69 9.54
CA TRP A 87 -20.61 4.55 8.46
C TRP A 87 -19.09 4.69 8.41
N PRO A 88 -18.39 5.13 9.48
CA PRO A 88 -16.93 5.26 9.43
C PRO A 88 -16.24 3.90 9.27
N SER A 89 -16.79 2.82 9.83
CA SER A 89 -16.27 1.46 9.63
C SER A 89 -16.34 1.03 8.16
N LEU A 90 -17.47 1.31 7.49
CA LEU A 90 -17.67 0.99 6.08
C LEU A 90 -16.77 1.84 5.17
N SER A 91 -16.56 3.11 5.51
CA SER A 91 -15.64 4.01 4.81
C SER A 91 -14.21 3.48 4.83
N ILE A 92 -13.68 3.10 6.00
CA ILE A 92 -12.33 2.51 6.12
C ILE A 92 -12.26 1.20 5.32
N ALA A 93 -13.24 0.30 5.51
CA ALA A 93 -13.24 -1.00 4.84
C ALA A 93 -13.26 -0.86 3.31
N SER A 94 -14.15 -0.03 2.77
CA SER A 94 -14.26 0.20 1.33
C SER A 94 -13.00 0.84 0.74
N LEU A 95 -12.37 1.79 1.44
CA LEU A 95 -11.12 2.41 1.00
C LEU A 95 -9.98 1.40 0.96
N VAL A 96 -9.80 0.62 2.03
CA VAL A 96 -8.72 -0.38 2.12
C VAL A 96 -8.93 -1.48 1.07
N ILE A 97 -10.16 -1.97 0.89
CA ILE A 97 -10.47 -2.98 -0.13
C ILE A 97 -10.22 -2.40 -1.53
N GLY A 98 -10.72 -1.19 -1.81
CA GLY A 98 -10.54 -0.54 -3.11
C GLY A 98 -9.07 -0.33 -3.48
N LEU A 99 -8.25 0.11 -2.53
CA LEU A 99 -6.81 0.27 -2.74
C LEU A 99 -6.08 -1.06 -2.95
N ASN A 100 -6.44 -2.11 -2.21
CA ASN A 100 -5.87 -3.44 -2.43
C ASN A 100 -6.23 -3.98 -3.81
N LEU A 101 -7.51 -3.91 -4.20
CA LEU A 101 -7.96 -4.34 -5.53
C LEU A 101 -7.29 -3.54 -6.65
N PHE A 102 -7.09 -2.23 -6.45
CA PHE A 102 -6.37 -1.38 -7.41
C PHE A 102 -4.89 -1.81 -7.53
N ALA A 103 -4.22 -2.07 -6.41
CA ALA A 103 -2.84 -2.56 -6.40
C ALA A 103 -2.71 -3.92 -7.10
N ASP A 104 -3.67 -4.82 -6.87
CA ASP A 104 -3.74 -6.13 -7.52
C ASP A 104 -3.98 -6.00 -9.02
N GLY A 105 -4.91 -5.14 -9.45
CA GLY A 105 -5.15 -4.88 -10.87
C GLY A 105 -3.92 -4.28 -11.57
N LEU A 106 -3.25 -3.33 -10.92
CA LEU A 106 -1.99 -2.76 -11.42
C LEU A 106 -0.90 -3.83 -11.55
N ARG A 107 -0.80 -4.72 -10.57
CA ARG A 107 0.14 -5.85 -10.60
C ARG A 107 -0.13 -6.78 -11.77
N GLU A 108 -1.39 -7.10 -12.01
CA GLU A 108 -1.80 -7.98 -13.09
C GLU A 108 -1.45 -7.38 -14.47
N GLU A 109 -1.77 -6.11 -14.70
CA GLU A 109 -1.39 -5.39 -15.93
C GLU A 109 0.14 -5.33 -16.10
N LEU A 110 0.89 -4.97 -15.06
CA LEU A 110 2.36 -4.91 -15.12
C LEU A 110 3.00 -6.28 -15.39
N THR A 111 2.41 -7.36 -14.89
CA THR A 111 2.87 -8.72 -15.15
C THR A 111 2.49 -9.17 -16.57
N ARG A 112 1.33 -8.73 -17.08
CA ARG A 112 0.86 -9.02 -18.43
C ARG A 112 1.78 -8.43 -19.50
N TYR A 113 2.29 -7.21 -19.31
CA TYR A 113 3.28 -6.59 -20.21
C TYR A 113 4.68 -7.25 -20.17
N GLN A 114 4.95 -8.13 -19.20
CA GLN A 114 6.25 -8.83 -19.07
C GLN A 114 6.26 -10.24 -19.66
N LYS A 115 5.12 -10.74 -20.18
CA LYS A 115 5.02 -11.98 -20.96
C LYS A 115 5.17 -11.69 -22.44
#